data_AF-G5HC03-F1
#
_entry.id   AF-G5HC03-F1
#
_cell.length_a   1.000
_cell.length_b   1.000
_cell.length_c   1.000
_cell.angle_alpha   90.00
_cell.angle_beta   90.00
_cell.angle_gamma   90.00
#
_symmetry.space_group_name_H-M   'P 1'
#
loop_
_entity.id
_entity.type
_entity.pdbx_description
1 polymer ?
#
loop_
_entity_poly.entity_id
_entity_poly.type
_entity_poly.pdbx_seq_one_letter_code
_entity_poly.pdbx_strand_id
1 'polypeptide(L)'
;MTREDALELVERMPYIRTIQVAADKVRSEFYQEALHSDDPVEWVKVIKTHYIRRNDKSARRHPSPEEDAMAGEARGKLYGMLSEALQVPEYEMDSFIEDHIRRTM
;
A
#
# COMPACT_ATOMS: atom_id res chain seq x y z
N MET A 1 -10.03 -3.37 12.70
CA MET A 1 -9.43 -4.60 12.13
C MET A 1 -9.01 -5.50 13.29
N THR A 2 -9.30 -6.80 13.27
CA THR A 2 -8.78 -7.74 14.29
C THR A 2 -7.34 -8.13 13.98
N ARG A 3 -6.66 -8.81 14.92
CA ARG A 3 -5.30 -9.30 14.71
C ARG A 3 -5.25 -10.33 13.57
N GLU A 4 -6.24 -11.22 13.51
CA GLU A 4 -6.37 -12.25 12.49
C GLU A 4 -6.59 -11.63 11.10
N ASP A 5 -7.50 -10.65 10.98
CA ASP A 5 -7.72 -9.92 9.72
C ASP A 5 -6.45 -9.22 9.25
N ALA A 6 -5.68 -8.64 10.17
CA ALA A 6 -4.43 -7.94 9.86
C ALA A 6 -3.36 -8.90 9.31
N LEU A 7 -3.21 -10.07 9.92
CA LEU A 7 -2.29 -11.09 9.43
C LEU A 7 -2.73 -11.63 8.06
N GLU A 8 -4.02 -11.89 7.88
CA GLU A 8 -4.56 -12.32 6.58
C GLU A 8 -4.30 -11.27 5.49
N LEU A 9 -4.48 -9.99 5.81
CA LEU A 9 -4.17 -8.90 4.89
C LEU A 9 -2.70 -8.91 4.48
N VAL A 10 -1.77 -9.03 5.44
CA VAL A 10 -0.32 -9.10 5.17
C VAL A 10 0.02 -10.28 4.26
N GLU A 11 -0.52 -11.46 4.54
CA GLU A 11 -0.35 -12.67 3.72
C GLU A 11 -0.89 -12.50 2.29
N ARG A 12 -1.92 -11.67 2.13
CA ARG A 12 -2.55 -11.39 0.84
C ARG A 12 -1.88 -10.27 0.04
N MET A 13 -1.09 -9.38 0.65
CA MET A 13 -0.42 -8.25 -0.04
C MET A 13 0.35 -8.63 -1.32
N PRO A 14 1.09 -9.76 -1.36
CA PRO A 14 1.76 -10.23 -2.58
C PRO A 14 0.81 -10.43 -3.77
N TYR A 15 -0.42 -10.86 -3.48
CA TYR A 15 -1.44 -11.20 -4.47
C TYR A 15 -2.39 -10.04 -4.81
N ILE A 16 -2.42 -8.98 -4.00
CA ILE A 16 -3.19 -7.77 -4.29
C ILE A 16 -2.66 -7.13 -5.57
N ARG A 17 -3.55 -6.91 -6.55
CA ARG A 17 -3.21 -6.34 -7.86
C ARG A 17 -2.99 -4.84 -7.77
N THR A 18 -2.15 -4.31 -8.64
CA THR A 18 -1.95 -2.86 -8.79
C THR A 18 -3.06 -2.22 -9.64
N ILE A 19 -3.20 -0.91 -9.54
CA ILE A 19 -4.08 -0.09 -10.39
C ILE A 19 -3.46 -0.03 -11.80
N GLN A 20 -4.22 -0.51 -12.79
CA GLN A 20 -3.78 -0.64 -14.18
C GLN A 20 -4.31 0.52 -15.03
N VAL A 21 -3.79 1.74 -14.81
CA VAL A 21 -4.23 2.94 -15.53
C VAL A 21 -3.04 3.77 -16.00
N ALA A 22 -2.97 4.01 -17.32
CA ALA A 22 -1.90 4.78 -17.93
C ALA A 22 -2.04 6.29 -17.71
N ALA A 23 -3.26 6.82 -17.79
CA ALA A 23 -3.52 8.25 -17.68
C ALA A 23 -3.32 8.76 -16.24
N ASP A 24 -2.39 9.72 -16.07
CA ASP A 24 -2.02 10.26 -14.76
C ASP A 24 -3.21 10.79 -13.98
N LYS A 25 -4.08 11.58 -14.63
CA LYS A 25 -5.27 12.17 -14.00
C LYS A 25 -6.22 11.10 -13.44
N VAL A 26 -6.52 10.09 -14.24
CA VAL A 26 -7.46 9.02 -13.86
C VAL A 26 -6.88 8.19 -12.71
N ARG A 27 -5.56 7.95 -12.73
CA ARG A 27 -4.91 7.24 -11.63
C ARG A 27 -4.90 8.03 -10.33
N SER A 28 -4.71 9.36 -10.38
CA SER A 28 -4.86 10.22 -9.21
C SER A 28 -6.28 10.18 -8.64
N GLU A 29 -7.31 10.14 -9.49
CA GLU A 29 -8.70 9.97 -9.05
C GLU A 29 -8.88 8.64 -8.29
N PHE A 30 -8.34 7.53 -8.81
CA PHE A 30 -8.35 6.25 -8.08
C PHE A 30 -7.59 6.29 -6.75
N TYR A 31 -6.47 7.02 -6.67
CA TYR A 31 -5.74 7.18 -5.41
C TYR A 31 -6.59 7.95 -4.39
N GLN A 32 -7.27 9.02 -4.81
CA GLN A 32 -8.18 9.77 -3.95
C GLN A 32 -9.36 8.92 -3.48
N GLU A 33 -9.98 8.14 -4.36
CA GLU A 33 -11.06 7.21 -4.01
C GLU A 33 -10.61 6.18 -2.98
N ALA A 34 -9.44 5.56 -3.19
CA ALA A 34 -8.85 4.61 -2.25
C ALA A 34 -8.56 5.26 -0.88
N LEU A 35 -8.05 6.49 -0.87
CA LEU A 35 -7.80 7.22 0.39
C LEU A 35 -9.07 7.61 1.13
N HIS A 36 -10.16 7.87 0.42
CA HIS A 36 -11.48 8.12 1.01
C HIS A 36 -12.21 6.84 1.40
N SER A 37 -11.74 5.67 0.96
CA SER A 37 -12.22 4.39 1.45
C SER A 37 -11.62 4.08 2.83
N ASP A 38 -12.39 3.40 3.67
CA ASP A 38 -11.91 2.74 4.91
C ASP A 38 -11.44 1.30 4.62
N ASP A 39 -10.96 1.03 3.40
CA ASP A 39 -10.52 -0.31 2.97
C ASP A 39 -8.98 -0.40 2.89
N PRO A 40 -8.33 -1.13 3.81
CA PRO A 40 -6.88 -1.29 3.79
C PRO A 40 -6.37 -2.05 2.55
N VAL A 41 -7.22 -2.83 1.87
CA VAL A 41 -6.86 -3.47 0.59
C VAL A 41 -6.66 -2.40 -0.49
N GLU A 42 -7.52 -1.37 -0.56
CA GLU A 42 -7.38 -0.28 -1.51
C GLU A 42 -6.11 0.55 -1.25
N TRP A 43 -5.76 0.77 0.02
CA TRP A 43 -4.50 1.43 0.38
C TRP A 43 -3.28 0.61 -0.07
N VAL A 44 -3.30 -0.73 0.09
CA VAL A 44 -2.23 -1.60 -0.43
C VAL A 44 -2.10 -1.47 -1.95
N LYS A 45 -3.20 -1.37 -2.69
CA LYS A 45 -3.14 -1.15 -4.16
C LYS A 45 -2.43 0.15 -4.50
N VAL A 46 -2.73 1.25 -3.81
CA VAL A 46 -2.08 2.55 -4.01
C VAL A 46 -0.57 2.44 -3.75
N ILE A 47 -0.18 1.91 -2.59
CA ILE A 47 1.22 1.77 -2.17
C ILE A 47 2.00 0.92 -3.19
N LYS A 48 1.46 -0.25 -3.56
CA LYS A 48 2.12 -1.18 -4.48
C LYS A 48 2.23 -0.61 -5.90
N THR A 49 1.18 0.07 -6.37
CA THR A 49 1.19 0.75 -7.68
C THR A 49 2.23 1.85 -7.71
N HIS A 50 2.26 2.70 -6.68
CA HIS A 50 3.23 3.77 -6.55
C HIS A 50 4.66 3.24 -6.49
N TYR A 51 4.94 2.26 -5.63
CA TYR A 51 6.26 1.66 -5.47
C TYR A 51 6.81 1.11 -6.79
N ILE A 52 6.00 0.34 -7.53
CA ILE A 52 6.42 -0.23 -8.82
C ILE A 52 6.74 0.89 -9.82
N ARG A 53 5.88 1.89 -9.96
CA ARG A 53 6.12 3.02 -10.88
C ARG A 53 7.32 3.87 -10.48
N ARG A 54 7.56 4.03 -9.18
CA ARG A 54 8.67 4.79 -8.65
C ARG A 54 10.01 4.11 -8.95
N ASN A 55 10.04 2.78 -8.89
CA ASN A 55 11.26 1.98 -9.06
C ASN A 55 11.44 1.42 -10.48
N ASP A 56 10.49 1.64 -11.38
CA ASP A 56 10.61 1.24 -12.79
C ASP A 56 11.66 2.10 -13.52
N LYS A 57 12.82 1.49 -13.80
CA LYS A 57 13.94 2.11 -14.52
C LYS A 57 13.65 2.37 -15.99
N SER A 58 12.62 1.74 -16.55
CA SER A 58 12.21 1.93 -17.94
C SER A 58 11.13 3.02 -18.11
N ALA A 59 10.60 3.52 -16.99
CA ALA A 59 9.52 4.49 -17.02
C ALA A 59 9.96 5.81 -17.66
N ARG A 60 9.19 6.27 -18.66
CA ARG A 60 9.39 7.59 -19.27
C ARG A 60 9.09 8.74 -18.29
N ARG A 61 8.24 8.47 -17.28
CA ARG A 61 7.82 9.44 -16.27
C ARG A 61 7.58 8.74 -14.93
N HIS A 62 8.17 9.29 -13.87
CA HIS A 62 7.93 8.87 -12.48
C HIS A 62 6.65 9.48 -11.89
N PRO A 63 6.14 8.94 -10.77
CA PRO A 63 4.99 9.52 -10.07
C PRO A 63 5.16 11.02 -9.75
N SER A 64 4.07 11.77 -9.81
CA SER A 64 4.06 13.20 -9.45
C SER A 64 4.19 13.42 -7.93
N PRO A 65 4.54 14.63 -7.47
CA PRO A 65 4.54 14.95 -6.04
C PRO A 65 3.17 14.74 -5.36
N GLU A 66 2.07 14.93 -6.10
CA GLU A 66 0.73 14.64 -5.60
C GLU A 66 0.53 13.14 -5.39
N GLU A 67 0.94 12.31 -6.35
CA GLU A 67 0.90 10.85 -6.22
C GLU A 67 1.79 10.36 -5.08
N ASP A 68 2.93 11.03 -4.83
CA ASP A 68 3.82 10.74 -3.71
C ASP A 68 3.17 11.02 -2.36
N ALA A 69 2.52 12.18 -2.24
CA ALA A 69 1.79 12.55 -1.03
C ALA A 69 0.65 11.57 -0.74
N MET A 70 -0.14 11.22 -1.75
CA MET A 70 -1.23 10.25 -1.62
C MET A 70 -0.75 8.85 -1.24
N ALA A 71 0.35 8.37 -1.84
CA ALA A 71 0.92 7.09 -1.48
C ALA A 71 1.49 7.08 -0.05
N GLY A 72 2.08 8.20 0.39
CA GLY A 72 2.52 8.41 1.77
C GLY A 72 1.36 8.38 2.76
N GLU A 73 0.24 9.04 2.44
CA GLU A 73 -0.97 9.02 3.26
C GLU A 73 -1.56 7.60 3.36
N ALA A 74 -1.66 6.88 2.24
CA ALA A 74 -2.15 5.50 2.20
C ALA A 74 -1.29 4.59 3.08
N ARG A 75 0.04 4.77 3.04
CA ARG A 75 0.98 4.04 3.91
C ARG A 75 0.76 4.38 5.38
N GLY A 76 0.60 5.65 5.73
CA GLY A 76 0.32 6.07 7.10
C GLY A 76 -0.97 5.46 7.65
N LYS A 77 -2.06 5.51 6.88
CA LYS A 77 -3.35 4.88 7.26
C LYS A 77 -3.21 3.37 7.46
N LEU A 78 -2.58 2.69 6.51
CA LEU A 78 -2.35 1.24 6.59
C LEU A 78 -1.49 0.88 7.80
N TYR A 79 -0.39 1.60 8.04
CA TYR A 79 0.56 1.25 9.10
C TYR A 79 -0.01 1.55 10.47
N GLY A 80 -0.74 2.65 10.64
CA GLY A 80 -1.48 2.92 11.88
C GLY A 80 -2.48 1.80 12.19
N MET A 81 -3.26 1.37 11.19
CA MET A 81 -4.25 0.31 11.36
C MET A 81 -3.61 -1.06 11.68
N LEU A 82 -2.51 -1.40 11.00
CA LEU A 82 -1.76 -2.63 11.26
C LEU A 82 -1.05 -2.59 12.63
N SER A 83 -0.48 -1.45 12.99
CA SER A 83 0.20 -1.23 14.28
C SER A 83 -0.74 -1.47 15.45
N GLU A 84 -1.94 -0.89 15.38
CA GLU A 84 -2.98 -1.09 16.39
C GLU A 84 -3.41 -2.56 16.50
N ALA A 85 -3.67 -3.22 15.36
CA ALA A 85 -4.16 -4.60 15.37
C ALA A 85 -3.09 -5.64 15.76
N LEU A 86 -1.84 -5.44 15.34
CA LEU A 86 -0.75 -6.39 15.51
C LEU A 86 0.12 -6.10 16.75
N GLN A 87 -0.04 -4.92 17.36
CA GLN A 87 0.79 -4.43 18.45
C GLN A 87 2.28 -4.36 18.06
N VAL A 88 2.54 -3.97 16.82
CA VAL A 88 3.88 -3.79 16.24
C VAL A 88 4.08 -2.30 15.96
N PRO A 89 5.14 -1.65 16.48
CA PRO A 89 5.37 -0.23 16.20
C PRO A 89 5.48 0.07 14.71
N GLU A 90 4.98 1.23 14.26
CA GLU A 90 4.99 1.59 12.84
C GLU A 90 6.39 1.59 12.20
N TYR A 91 7.44 1.91 12.98
CA TYR A 91 8.82 1.91 12.50
C TYR A 91 9.41 0.50 12.31
N GLU A 92 8.76 -0.54 12.85
CA GLU A 92 9.13 -1.96 12.66
C GLU A 92 8.23 -2.66 11.62
N MET A 93 7.21 -1.96 11.11
CA MET A 93 6.15 -2.55 10.28
C MET A 93 6.68 -3.10 8.95
N ASP A 94 7.64 -2.42 8.31
CA ASP A 94 8.28 -2.92 7.09
C ASP A 94 8.91 -4.30 7.33
N SER A 95 9.77 -4.40 8.34
CA SER A 95 10.47 -5.63 8.71
C SER A 95 9.49 -6.74 9.09
N PHE A 96 8.42 -6.40 9.82
CA PHE A 96 7.37 -7.35 10.18
C PHE A 96 6.67 -7.92 8.93
N ILE A 97 6.24 -7.06 8.00
CA ILE A 97 5.57 -7.46 6.76
C ILE A 97 6.48 -8.38 5.93
N GLU A 98 7.75 -7.99 5.76
CA GLU A 98 8.72 -8.77 4.98
C GLU A 98 8.99 -10.14 5.60
N ASP A 99 9.21 -10.20 6.92
CA ASP A 99 9.44 -11.44 7.64
C ASP A 99 8.22 -12.37 7.61
N HIS A 100 7.02 -11.82 7.79
CA HIS A 100 5.79 -12.59 7.80
C HIS A 100 5.53 -13.20 6.42
N ILE A 101 5.62 -12.40 5.37
CA ILE A 101 5.49 -12.85 3.97
C ILE A 101 6.50 -13.97 3.66
N ARG A 102 7.75 -13.85 4.11
CA ARG A 102 8.78 -14.87 3.88
C ARG A 102 8.49 -16.20 4.57
N ARG A 103 7.78 -16.18 5.70
CA ARG A 103 7.47 -17.40 6.49
C ARG A 103 6.22 -18.14 5.98
N THR A 104 5.32 -17.43 5.31
CA THR A 104 4.02 -17.96 4.85
C THR A 104 3.97 -18.31 3.36
N MET A 105 5.01 -17.96 2.60
CA MET A 105 5.27 -18.44 1.23
C MET A 105 6.18 -19.66 1.20
#